data_AF-A0A955HPS3-F1
#
_entry.id   AF-A0A955HPS3-F1
#
_cell.length_a   1.000
_cell.length_b   1.000
_cell.length_c   1.000
_cell.angle_alpha   90.00
_cell.angle_beta   90.00
_cell.angle_gamma   90.00
#
_symmetry.space_group_name_H-M   'P 1'
#
loop_
_entity.id
_entity.type
_entity.pdbx_description
1 polymer ?
#
loop_
_entity_poly.entity_id
_entity_poly.type
_entity_poly.pdbx_seq_one_letter_code
_entity_poly.pdbx_strand_id
1 'polypeptide(L)'
;MKEGIPQQFSSPEEEIAFLRQQIAERERVLLERTPEVDDADVETIGREQLREYVSFTPKVILDPAYELKGEELAQSVSTVDTAHDPVTEIMQLAAERGVRNALTVLEKVSNAYVIDEVHRQLIEQIKSGVQLADLKEGVPPWHVLHMTLYEVTMPPQKSTDGQASHLNELVGKMQQLFAGLRTIGSAKEGNHFVIEIAVADKSDDIIFYVSVPNEFKTLFEKQTLSLFPQAVLTEQPHDYNIYVDGGHTLISDVVLKKHPIYPLKTHDVFATDPLEVVMNAFSKIEREGGGAALQFVLRYPSKDYRKQFDGIVRAVEKGTKPKEAIARSTVAGDLLASVSDMFFASKKNPNEPEQPKEIDTVELEKFKKKLETPVVEANIRMAVS
;
A
#
# COMPACT_ATOMS: atom_id res chain seq x y z
N MET A 1 4.54 -27.33 -17.56
CA MET A 1 5.32 -27.03 -18.78
C MET A 1 5.72 -25.57 -18.70
N LYS A 2 6.99 -25.28 -18.99
CA LYS A 2 7.80 -24.08 -18.67
C LYS A 2 7.03 -22.77 -18.40
N GLU A 3 7.18 -22.32 -17.16
CA GLU A 3 6.82 -21.02 -16.59
C GLU A 3 7.42 -19.87 -17.43
N GLY A 4 6.67 -18.80 -17.70
CA GLY A 4 7.27 -17.56 -18.22
C GLY A 4 8.11 -16.94 -17.09
N ILE A 5 9.41 -16.66 -17.23
CA ILE A 5 10.27 -16.45 -18.39
C ILE A 5 11.56 -17.29 -18.22
N PRO A 6 12.09 -17.90 -19.31
CA PRO A 6 13.54 -17.98 -19.44
C PRO A 6 13.96 -17.74 -20.90
N GLN A 7 13.63 -16.57 -21.44
CA GLN A 7 14.36 -16.02 -22.58
C GLN A 7 15.26 -14.92 -22.04
N GLN A 8 16.58 -15.10 -22.20
CA GLN A 8 17.54 -14.04 -21.93
C GLN A 8 17.53 -13.10 -23.12
N PHE A 9 17.23 -11.83 -22.88
CA PHE A 9 17.30 -10.78 -23.87
C PHE A 9 18.75 -10.33 -24.04
N SER A 10 19.13 -10.09 -25.29
CA SER A 10 20.49 -9.70 -25.68
C SER A 10 20.54 -8.32 -26.35
N SER A 11 19.39 -7.70 -26.60
CA SER A 11 19.30 -6.36 -27.17
C SER A 11 18.06 -5.58 -26.68
N PRO A 12 18.08 -4.24 -26.77
CA PRO A 12 16.94 -3.40 -26.38
C PRO A 12 15.69 -3.68 -27.20
N GLU A 13 15.84 -4.00 -28.49
CA GLU A 13 14.74 -4.29 -29.39
C GLU A 13 14.00 -5.57 -29.01
N GLU A 14 14.72 -6.60 -28.52
CA GLU A 14 14.12 -7.84 -28.04
C GLU A 14 13.27 -7.60 -26.79
N GLU A 15 13.75 -6.78 -25.85
CA GLU A 15 13.00 -6.40 -24.66
C GLU A 15 11.75 -5.59 -25.01
N ILE A 16 11.89 -4.57 -25.86
CA ILE A 16 10.77 -3.72 -26.27
C ILE A 16 9.72 -4.54 -27.03
N ALA A 17 10.13 -5.44 -27.92
CA ALA A 17 9.21 -6.32 -28.63
C ALA A 17 8.44 -7.25 -27.68
N PHE A 18 9.12 -7.80 -26.67
CA PHE A 18 8.48 -8.60 -25.64
C PHE A 18 7.46 -7.79 -24.83
N LEU A 19 7.85 -6.61 -24.33
CA LEU A 19 6.97 -5.74 -23.53
C LEU A 19 5.75 -5.27 -24.33
N ARG A 20 5.95 -4.93 -25.62
CA ARG A 20 4.86 -4.60 -26.55
C ARG A 20 3.86 -5.74 -26.69
N GLN A 21 4.35 -6.97 -26.89
CA GLN A 21 3.48 -8.12 -27.03
C GLN A 21 2.65 -8.37 -25.77
N GLN A 22 3.25 -8.23 -24.59
CA GLN A 22 2.54 -8.42 -23.32
C GLN A 22 1.46 -7.36 -23.08
N ILE A 23 1.79 -6.09 -23.33
CA ILE A 23 0.84 -4.98 -23.19
C ILE A 23 -0.34 -5.18 -24.15
N ALA A 24 -0.06 -5.48 -25.42
CA ALA A 24 -1.13 -5.61 -26.41
C ALA A 24 -2.05 -6.82 -26.17
N GLU A 25 -1.53 -7.93 -25.63
CA GLU A 25 -2.38 -9.06 -25.21
C GLU A 25 -3.31 -8.67 -24.06
N ARG A 26 -2.83 -7.88 -23.09
CA ARG A 26 -3.66 -7.37 -22.00
C ARG A 26 -4.71 -6.38 -22.47
N GLU A 27 -4.35 -5.48 -23.37
CA GLU A 27 -5.29 -4.56 -24.01
C GLU A 27 -6.41 -5.33 -24.72
N ARG A 28 -6.08 -6.39 -25.44
CA ARG A 28 -7.07 -7.26 -26.09
C ARG A 28 -8.06 -7.87 -25.09
N VAL A 29 -7.55 -8.43 -23.99
CA VAL A 29 -8.39 -8.99 -22.92
C VAL A 29 -9.28 -7.93 -22.26
N LEU A 30 -8.80 -6.69 -22.15
CA LEU A 30 -9.58 -5.58 -21.61
C LEU A 30 -10.69 -5.14 -22.59
N LEU A 31 -10.37 -4.97 -23.87
CA LEU A 31 -11.31 -4.62 -24.93
C LEU A 31 -12.44 -5.65 -25.09
N GLU A 32 -12.16 -6.93 -24.84
CA GLU A 32 -13.18 -7.99 -24.82
C GLU A 32 -14.20 -7.82 -23.68
N ARG A 33 -13.83 -7.13 -22.59
CA ARG A 33 -14.66 -6.95 -21.39
C ARG A 33 -15.33 -5.58 -21.35
N THR A 34 -14.66 -4.55 -21.86
CA THR A 34 -15.12 -3.17 -21.90
C THR A 34 -14.84 -2.61 -23.30
N PRO A 35 -15.86 -2.40 -24.17
CA PRO A 35 -15.64 -1.97 -25.55
C PRO A 35 -15.15 -0.53 -25.73
N GLU A 36 -15.21 0.29 -24.67
CA GLU A 36 -14.71 1.66 -24.61
C GLU A 36 -13.50 1.66 -23.68
N VAL A 37 -12.31 1.46 -24.24
CA VAL A 37 -11.03 1.61 -23.55
C VAL A 37 -10.48 2.96 -23.98
N ASP A 38 -10.22 3.85 -23.02
CA ASP A 38 -9.59 5.14 -23.30
C ASP A 38 -8.05 5.01 -23.30
N ASP A 39 -7.35 6.09 -23.70
CA ASP A 39 -5.87 6.11 -23.64
C ASP A 39 -5.36 5.87 -22.21
N ALA A 40 -6.25 6.04 -21.22
CA ALA A 40 -5.95 5.96 -19.83
C ALA A 40 -5.80 4.55 -19.30
N ASP A 41 -6.80 3.72 -19.58
CA ASP A 41 -6.81 2.28 -19.35
C ASP A 41 -5.54 1.61 -19.89
N VAL A 42 -5.12 2.05 -21.07
CA VAL A 42 -3.94 1.54 -21.76
C VAL A 42 -2.66 1.89 -20.99
N GLU A 43 -2.55 3.07 -20.35
CA GLU A 43 -1.33 3.47 -19.59
C GLU A 43 -1.15 2.62 -18.34
N THR A 44 -2.25 2.34 -17.66
CA THR A 44 -2.33 1.44 -16.50
C THR A 44 -1.75 0.07 -16.82
N ILE A 45 -2.20 -0.52 -17.94
CA ILE A 45 -1.71 -1.82 -18.40
C ILE A 45 -0.19 -1.75 -18.60
N GLY A 46 0.30 -0.67 -19.21
CA GLY A 46 1.73 -0.42 -19.36
C GLY A 46 2.47 -0.36 -18.02
N ARG A 47 1.94 0.37 -17.03
CA ARG A 47 2.52 0.49 -15.67
C ARG A 47 2.57 -0.87 -14.98
N GLU A 48 1.48 -1.63 -15.04
CA GLU A 48 1.42 -2.98 -14.48
C GLU A 48 2.47 -3.90 -15.10
N GLN A 49 2.59 -3.88 -16.44
CA GLN A 49 3.56 -4.71 -17.17
C GLN A 49 5.00 -4.33 -16.87
N LEU A 50 5.29 -3.02 -16.81
CA LEU A 50 6.63 -2.55 -16.48
C LEU A 50 7.01 -2.93 -15.04
N ARG A 51 6.07 -2.81 -14.08
CA ARG A 51 6.27 -3.22 -12.69
C ARG A 51 6.52 -4.72 -12.56
N GLU A 52 5.80 -5.55 -13.31
CA GLU A 52 6.02 -6.99 -13.39
C GLU A 52 7.41 -7.29 -13.95
N TYR A 53 7.81 -6.63 -15.02
CA TYR A 53 9.12 -6.78 -15.64
C TYR A 53 10.29 -6.44 -14.68
N VAL A 54 10.15 -5.37 -13.88
CA VAL A 54 11.12 -4.99 -12.84
C VAL A 54 11.29 -6.07 -11.77
N SER A 55 10.22 -6.81 -11.44
CA SER A 55 10.26 -7.82 -10.38
C SER A 55 11.22 -8.97 -10.65
N PHE A 56 11.57 -9.21 -11.92
CA PHE A 56 12.58 -10.20 -12.29
C PHE A 56 14.00 -9.65 -12.06
N THR A 57 14.87 -10.49 -11.49
CA THR A 57 16.28 -10.15 -11.30
C THR A 57 16.96 -10.03 -12.67
N PRO A 58 17.80 -8.99 -12.93
CA PRO A 58 18.43 -8.79 -14.24
C PRO A 58 19.13 -10.04 -14.78
N LYS A 59 19.86 -10.78 -13.93
CA LYS A 59 20.54 -12.05 -14.26
C LYS A 59 19.66 -13.15 -14.86
N VAL A 60 18.36 -13.13 -14.58
CA VAL A 60 17.42 -14.15 -15.04
C VAL A 60 16.92 -13.83 -16.45
N ILE A 61 16.81 -12.55 -16.79
CA ILE A 61 16.15 -12.07 -18.01
C ILE A 61 17.09 -11.42 -19.02
N LEU A 62 18.31 -11.04 -18.62
CA LEU A 62 19.32 -10.47 -19.50
C LEU A 62 20.46 -11.45 -19.72
N ASP A 63 21.03 -11.43 -20.93
CA ASP A 63 22.30 -12.08 -21.21
C ASP A 63 23.41 -11.45 -20.33
N PRO A 64 24.33 -12.24 -19.74
CA PRO A 64 25.38 -11.71 -18.88
C PRO A 64 26.28 -10.64 -19.51
N ALA A 65 26.46 -10.66 -20.84
CA ALA A 65 27.24 -9.68 -21.60
C ALA A 65 26.47 -8.38 -21.89
N TYR A 66 25.14 -8.43 -21.75
CA TYR A 66 24.24 -7.31 -21.97
C TYR A 66 23.77 -6.65 -20.65
N GLU A 67 23.77 -7.40 -19.55
CA GLU A 67 23.42 -6.90 -18.22
C GLU A 67 24.43 -5.87 -17.68
N LEU A 68 23.96 -4.67 -17.34
CA LEU A 68 24.76 -3.60 -16.75
C LEU A 68 25.16 -3.98 -15.30
N LYS A 69 26.46 -4.07 -15.02
CA LYS A 69 26.99 -4.54 -13.72
C LYS A 69 28.21 -3.76 -13.26
N GLY A 70 28.48 -3.82 -11.95
CA GLY A 70 29.75 -3.41 -11.37
C GLY A 70 30.06 -1.94 -11.63
N GLU A 71 31.20 -1.68 -12.26
CA GLU A 71 31.70 -0.33 -12.52
C GLU A 71 30.85 0.43 -13.54
N GLU A 72 30.36 -0.23 -14.59
CA GLU A 72 29.52 0.40 -15.63
C GLU A 72 28.18 0.89 -15.03
N LEU A 73 27.58 0.08 -14.15
CA LEU A 73 26.37 0.49 -13.42
C LEU A 73 26.63 1.71 -12.54
N ALA A 74 27.76 1.74 -11.82
CA ALA A 74 28.11 2.87 -10.97
C ALA A 74 28.35 4.15 -11.80
N GLN A 75 28.95 4.03 -12.99
CA GLN A 75 29.13 5.14 -13.91
C GLN A 75 27.79 5.68 -14.42
N SER A 76 26.89 4.80 -14.90
CA SER A 76 25.55 5.23 -15.36
C SER A 76 24.75 5.93 -14.26
N VAL A 77 24.79 5.42 -13.03
CA VAL A 77 24.14 6.08 -11.88
C VAL A 77 24.75 7.47 -11.64
N SER A 78 26.08 7.59 -11.65
CA SER A 78 26.75 8.88 -11.46
C SER A 78 26.46 9.88 -12.57
N THR A 79 26.32 9.41 -13.82
CA THR A 79 25.95 10.27 -14.96
C THR A 79 24.54 10.83 -14.75
N VAL A 80 23.59 9.97 -14.40
CA VAL A 80 22.20 10.36 -14.12
C VAL A 80 22.11 11.32 -12.93
N ASP A 81 22.84 11.06 -11.85
CA ASP A 81 22.86 11.92 -10.64
C ASP A 81 23.39 13.33 -10.91
N THR A 82 24.24 13.50 -11.93
CA THR A 82 24.86 14.78 -12.30
C THR A 82 24.24 15.41 -13.55
N ALA A 83 23.30 14.72 -14.19
CA ALA A 83 22.64 15.18 -15.39
C ALA A 83 21.75 16.41 -15.11
N HIS A 84 21.64 17.30 -16.10
CA HIS A 84 20.70 18.42 -16.03
C HIS A 84 19.25 17.93 -16.14
N ASP A 85 19.03 16.90 -16.96
CA ASP A 85 17.76 16.21 -17.13
C ASP A 85 17.97 14.69 -16.93
N PRO A 86 17.83 14.21 -15.68
CA PRO A 86 17.97 12.79 -15.36
C PRO A 86 16.94 11.90 -16.07
N VAL A 87 15.75 12.42 -16.38
CA VAL A 87 14.70 11.65 -17.06
C VAL A 87 15.16 11.32 -18.47
N THR A 88 15.60 12.32 -19.23
CA THR A 88 16.08 12.13 -20.60
C THR A 88 17.29 11.19 -20.65
N GLU A 89 18.22 11.31 -19.70
CA GLU A 89 19.40 10.43 -19.64
C GLU A 89 19.02 8.96 -19.43
N ILE A 90 18.05 8.68 -18.54
CA ILE A 90 17.59 7.30 -18.29
C ILE A 90 16.79 6.77 -19.49
N MET A 91 16.01 7.62 -20.16
CA MET A 91 15.30 7.24 -21.39
C MET A 91 16.27 6.93 -22.54
N GLN A 92 17.37 7.67 -22.67
CA GLN A 92 18.42 7.38 -23.63
C GLN A 92 19.12 6.05 -23.28
N LEU A 93 19.40 5.81 -22.00
CA LEU A 93 19.94 4.53 -21.54
C LEU A 93 18.99 3.37 -21.88
N ALA A 94 17.68 3.55 -21.74
CA ALA A 94 16.69 2.54 -22.10
C ALA A 94 16.72 2.21 -23.60
N ALA A 95 16.89 3.23 -24.44
CA ALA A 95 16.99 3.05 -25.89
C ALA A 95 18.31 2.36 -26.31
N GLU A 96 19.43 2.69 -25.67
CA GLU A 96 20.76 2.18 -26.04
C GLU A 96 21.12 0.83 -25.41
N ARG A 97 20.67 0.62 -24.16
CA ARG A 97 21.10 -0.49 -23.31
C ARG A 97 19.94 -1.31 -22.77
N GLY A 98 18.70 -0.97 -23.11
CA GLY A 98 17.54 -1.76 -22.74
C GLY A 98 16.78 -1.26 -21.54
N VAL A 99 15.49 -1.59 -21.53
CA VAL A 99 14.54 -1.16 -20.52
C VAL A 99 14.94 -1.68 -19.14
N ARG A 100 15.39 -2.94 -19.01
CA ARG A 100 15.78 -3.48 -17.69
C ARG A 100 17.02 -2.82 -17.13
N ASN A 101 18.02 -2.53 -17.96
CA ASN A 101 19.24 -1.86 -17.52
C ASN A 101 18.95 -0.43 -17.08
N ALA A 102 18.09 0.30 -17.81
CA ALA A 102 17.63 1.62 -17.40
C ALA A 102 16.86 1.58 -16.07
N LEU A 103 15.96 0.62 -15.89
CA LEU A 103 15.25 0.41 -14.62
C LEU A 103 16.19 0.03 -13.47
N THR A 104 17.28 -0.71 -13.75
CA THR A 104 18.31 -1.03 -12.74
C THR A 104 19.04 0.22 -12.26
N VAL A 105 19.27 1.18 -13.15
CA VAL A 105 19.80 2.50 -12.79
C VAL A 105 18.75 3.31 -12.03
N LEU A 106 17.49 3.30 -12.50
CA LEU A 106 16.38 3.98 -11.83
C LEU A 106 16.16 3.50 -10.38
N GLU A 107 16.35 2.21 -10.10
CA GLU A 107 16.32 1.63 -8.74
C GLU A 107 17.36 2.26 -7.78
N LYS A 108 18.39 2.97 -8.31
CA LYS A 108 19.41 3.68 -7.51
C LYS A 108 19.14 5.18 -7.40
N VAL A 109 18.23 5.72 -8.21
CA VAL A 109 17.84 7.13 -8.16
C VAL A 109 16.91 7.35 -6.97
N SER A 110 17.09 8.44 -6.22
CA SER A 110 16.26 8.76 -5.04
C SER A 110 15.17 9.80 -5.30
N ASN A 111 15.14 10.41 -6.49
CA ASN A 111 14.18 11.44 -6.84
C ASN A 111 12.85 10.81 -7.32
N ALA A 112 11.78 11.00 -6.55
CA ALA A 112 10.47 10.39 -6.82
C ALA A 112 9.81 10.92 -8.11
N TYR A 113 9.99 12.20 -8.44
CA TYR A 113 9.51 12.77 -9.70
C TYR A 113 10.17 12.09 -10.90
N VAL A 114 11.51 11.96 -10.88
CA VAL A 114 12.26 11.29 -11.96
C VAL A 114 11.82 9.84 -12.10
N ILE A 115 11.61 9.14 -10.98
CA ILE A 115 11.12 7.75 -10.99
C ILE A 115 9.76 7.64 -11.68
N ASP A 116 8.78 8.47 -11.31
CA ASP A 116 7.45 8.40 -11.90
C ASP A 116 7.47 8.79 -13.39
N GLU A 117 8.19 9.87 -13.72
CA GLU A 117 8.27 10.40 -15.08
C GLU A 117 8.94 9.42 -16.05
N VAL A 118 10.02 8.75 -15.63
CA VAL A 118 10.67 7.71 -16.43
C VAL A 118 9.73 6.53 -16.67
N HIS A 119 8.99 6.07 -15.65
CA HIS A 119 8.02 4.99 -15.86
C HIS A 119 6.95 5.40 -16.87
N ARG A 120 6.41 6.63 -16.76
CA ARG A 120 5.43 7.18 -17.70
C ARG A 120 5.97 7.18 -19.14
N GLN A 121 7.14 7.77 -19.36
CA GLN A 121 7.72 7.89 -20.71
C GLN A 121 8.12 6.53 -21.31
N LEU A 122 8.63 5.60 -20.50
CA LEU A 122 8.92 4.23 -20.97
C LEU A 122 7.65 3.57 -21.51
N ILE A 123 6.53 3.72 -20.83
CA ILE A 123 5.26 3.15 -21.25
C ILE A 123 4.79 3.77 -22.56
N GLU A 124 4.84 5.09 -22.69
CA GLU A 124 4.53 5.79 -23.93
C GLU A 124 5.41 5.32 -25.10
N GLN A 125 6.73 5.16 -24.89
CA GLN A 125 7.67 4.70 -25.92
C GLN A 125 7.41 3.24 -26.32
N ILE A 126 7.10 2.37 -25.36
CA ILE A 126 6.77 0.98 -25.64
C ILE A 126 5.49 0.94 -26.50
N LYS A 127 4.49 1.78 -26.19
CA LYS A 127 3.23 1.83 -26.95
C LYS A 127 3.30 2.46 -28.32
N SER A 128 4.12 3.51 -28.52
CA SER A 128 4.13 4.28 -29.78
C SER A 128 4.54 3.49 -31.04
N GLY A 129 5.01 2.24 -30.88
CA GLY A 129 5.31 1.31 -31.97
C GLY A 129 4.26 0.24 -32.27
N VAL A 130 3.05 0.30 -31.68
CA VAL A 130 2.02 -0.73 -31.87
C VAL A 130 1.24 -0.46 -33.17
N GLN A 131 1.41 -1.34 -34.17
CA GLN A 131 0.38 -1.59 -35.19
C GLN A 131 -0.38 -2.85 -34.77
N LEU A 132 -1.72 -2.78 -34.69
CA LEU A 132 -2.62 -3.85 -34.24
C LEU A 132 -2.51 -5.19 -35.01
N ALA A 133 -1.67 -5.29 -36.04
CA ALA A 133 -1.64 -6.39 -37.00
C ALA A 133 -0.58 -7.49 -36.71
N ASP A 134 0.35 -7.31 -35.76
CA ASP A 134 1.54 -8.17 -35.63
C ASP A 134 1.57 -9.10 -34.38
N LEU A 135 0.44 -9.39 -33.75
CA LEU A 135 0.43 -10.11 -32.47
C LEU A 135 0.16 -11.61 -32.66
N LYS A 136 1.09 -12.44 -32.17
CA LYS A 136 0.91 -13.90 -32.05
C LYS A 136 0.09 -14.24 -30.81
N GLU A 137 -0.92 -15.08 -31.01
CA GLU A 137 -1.84 -15.58 -29.99
C GLU A 137 -1.20 -16.60 -29.04
N GLY A 138 -1.49 -16.50 -27.74
CA GLY A 138 -1.35 -17.62 -26.79
C GLY A 138 -0.40 -17.42 -25.61
N VAL A 139 -0.57 -16.35 -24.82
CA VAL A 139 0.15 -16.20 -23.53
C VAL A 139 -0.86 -16.37 -22.37
N PRO A 140 -0.62 -17.29 -21.41
CA PRO A 140 -1.47 -17.42 -20.23
C PRO A 140 -1.37 -16.20 -19.30
N PRO A 141 -2.44 -15.78 -18.61
CA PRO A 141 -2.39 -14.68 -17.67
C PRO A 141 -1.67 -15.10 -16.38
N TRP A 142 -0.56 -14.44 -16.05
CA TRP A 142 0.21 -14.66 -14.82
C TRP A 142 0.02 -13.50 -13.83
N HIS A 143 0.18 -13.84 -12.54
CA HIS A 143 -0.28 -13.07 -11.39
C HIS A 143 0.52 -11.78 -11.15
N VAL A 144 -0.14 -10.65 -11.41
CA VAL A 144 0.29 -9.28 -11.09
C VAL A 144 -0.21 -8.87 -9.71
N LEU A 145 0.30 -7.76 -9.18
CA LEU A 145 -0.43 -6.95 -8.20
C LEU A 145 -1.72 -6.44 -8.86
N HIS A 146 -2.69 -7.33 -9.01
CA HIS A 146 -3.99 -7.11 -9.61
C HIS A 146 -4.82 -6.28 -8.64
N MET A 147 -4.61 -4.98 -8.65
CA MET A 147 -5.40 -4.02 -7.86
C MET A 147 -6.11 -3.07 -8.80
N THR A 148 -7.37 -2.79 -8.53
CA THR A 148 -8.16 -1.76 -9.21
C THR A 148 -8.20 -0.54 -8.31
N LEU A 149 -7.83 0.62 -8.86
CA LEU A 149 -7.97 1.91 -8.20
C LEU A 149 -9.36 2.49 -8.51
N TYR A 150 -10.04 2.99 -7.48
CA TYR A 150 -11.31 3.70 -7.60
C TYR A 150 -11.15 5.10 -7.06
N GLU A 151 -11.60 6.09 -7.81
CA GLU A 151 -12.02 7.36 -7.24
C GLU A 151 -13.43 7.21 -6.65
N VAL A 152 -13.60 7.66 -5.42
CA VAL A 152 -14.85 7.55 -4.66
C VAL A 152 -15.40 8.95 -4.38
N THR A 153 -16.50 9.28 -5.06
CA THR A 153 -17.21 10.55 -4.82
C THR A 153 -18.50 10.30 -4.05
N MET A 154 -18.70 11.08 -3.00
CA MET A 154 -19.92 11.08 -2.19
C MET A 154 -20.72 12.35 -2.49
N PRO A 155 -22.03 12.25 -2.80
CA PRO A 155 -22.82 13.44 -3.07
C PRO A 155 -23.03 14.26 -1.79
N PRO A 156 -23.15 15.59 -1.92
CA PRO A 156 -23.39 16.46 -0.78
C PRO A 156 -24.71 16.09 -0.11
N GLN A 157 -24.65 15.61 1.12
CA GLN A 157 -25.85 15.34 1.91
C GLN A 157 -26.35 16.65 2.53
N LYS A 158 -27.60 17.01 2.23
CA LYS A 158 -28.31 18.06 2.97
C LYS A 158 -28.78 17.49 4.30
N SER A 159 -28.00 17.63 5.35
CA SER A 159 -28.41 17.21 6.70
C SER A 159 -29.24 18.29 7.38
N THR A 160 -30.45 17.95 7.82
CA THR A 160 -31.25 18.72 8.80
C THR A 160 -30.90 18.39 10.25
N ASP A 161 -30.11 17.33 10.48
CA ASP A 161 -29.72 16.84 11.80
C ASP A 161 -28.37 17.40 12.26
N GLY A 162 -28.11 17.38 13.58
CA GLY A 162 -26.86 17.87 14.16
C GLY A 162 -25.62 17.05 13.76
N GLN A 163 -24.49 17.73 13.58
CA GLN A 163 -23.21 17.16 13.08
C GLN A 163 -22.76 15.87 13.80
N ALA A 164 -22.92 15.78 15.12
CA ALA A 164 -22.51 14.59 15.90
C ALA A 164 -23.34 13.34 15.56
N SER A 165 -24.64 13.50 15.28
CA SER A 165 -25.51 12.38 14.89
C SER A 165 -25.11 11.83 13.52
N HIS A 166 -24.73 12.73 12.61
CA HIS A 166 -24.25 12.37 11.28
C HIS A 166 -22.94 11.59 11.33
N LEU A 167 -21.98 12.01 12.16
CA LEU A 167 -20.71 11.30 12.36
C LEU A 167 -20.92 9.86 12.85
N ASN A 168 -21.79 9.66 13.84
CA ASN A 168 -22.08 8.33 14.37
C ASN A 168 -22.71 7.41 13.32
N GLU A 169 -23.62 7.94 12.50
CA GLU A 169 -24.23 7.19 11.39
C GLU A 169 -23.17 6.80 10.34
N LEU A 170 -22.32 7.75 9.95
CA LEU A 170 -21.24 7.51 9.00
C LEU A 170 -20.26 6.45 9.50
N VAL A 171 -19.83 6.56 10.76
CA VAL A 171 -18.94 5.58 11.41
C VAL A 171 -19.59 4.20 11.42
N GLY A 172 -20.89 4.11 11.73
CA GLY A 172 -21.63 2.84 11.67
C GLY A 172 -21.63 2.20 10.28
N LYS A 173 -21.89 2.99 9.22
CA LYS A 173 -21.84 2.51 7.83
C LYS A 173 -20.43 2.06 7.44
N MET A 174 -19.41 2.83 7.81
CA MET A 174 -18.01 2.47 7.52
C MET A 174 -17.56 1.22 8.28
N GLN A 175 -17.98 1.01 9.52
CA GLN A 175 -17.75 -0.23 10.25
C GLN A 175 -18.36 -1.44 9.52
N GLN A 176 -19.57 -1.30 9.00
CA GLN A 176 -20.23 -2.34 8.21
C GLN A 176 -19.50 -2.59 6.89
N LEU A 177 -19.04 -1.53 6.20
CA LEU A 177 -18.24 -1.65 4.98
C LEU A 177 -16.96 -2.45 5.26
N PHE A 178 -16.19 -2.06 6.27
CA PHE A 178 -14.96 -2.76 6.64
C PHE A 178 -15.22 -4.21 7.02
N ALA A 179 -16.26 -4.50 7.79
CA ALA A 179 -16.65 -5.87 8.11
C ALA A 179 -16.94 -6.70 6.84
N GLY A 180 -17.59 -6.11 5.83
CA GLY A 180 -17.83 -6.74 4.52
C GLY A 180 -16.55 -6.99 3.72
N LEU A 181 -15.57 -6.08 3.80
CA LEU A 181 -14.26 -6.20 3.14
C LEU A 181 -13.28 -7.13 3.88
N ARG A 182 -13.66 -7.70 5.02
CA ARG A 182 -12.81 -8.62 5.79
C ARG A 182 -12.36 -9.84 5.00
N THR A 183 -13.16 -10.27 4.04
CA THR A 183 -12.85 -11.41 3.17
C THR A 183 -11.58 -11.20 2.35
N ILE A 184 -11.22 -9.94 2.03
CA ILE A 184 -10.01 -9.59 1.28
C ILE A 184 -8.78 -10.22 1.92
N GLY A 185 -8.59 -9.99 3.23
CA GLY A 185 -7.42 -10.49 3.96
C GLY A 185 -7.44 -11.99 4.28
N SER A 186 -8.61 -12.65 4.17
CA SER A 186 -8.73 -14.10 4.42
C SER A 186 -8.43 -14.97 3.21
N ALA A 187 -8.48 -14.43 2.00
CA ALA A 187 -8.34 -15.21 0.78
C ALA A 187 -6.88 -15.58 0.47
N LYS A 188 -5.94 -14.65 0.67
CA LYS A 188 -4.50 -14.86 0.42
C LYS A 188 -3.66 -14.07 1.41
N GLU A 189 -2.53 -14.64 1.80
CA GLU A 189 -1.52 -13.93 2.59
C GLU A 189 -0.97 -12.76 1.77
N GLY A 190 -1.05 -11.55 2.30
CA GLY A 190 -0.62 -10.32 1.61
C GLY A 190 -1.73 -9.53 0.93
N ASN A 191 -2.95 -10.05 0.84
CA ASN A 191 -4.09 -9.26 0.37
C ASN A 191 -4.36 -8.09 1.31
N HIS A 192 -4.47 -6.91 0.72
CA HIS A 192 -4.76 -5.66 1.39
C HIS A 192 -5.66 -4.82 0.50
N PHE A 193 -6.24 -3.78 1.08
CA PHE A 193 -6.88 -2.71 0.34
C PHE A 193 -6.35 -1.38 0.87
N VAL A 194 -6.41 -0.35 0.05
CA VAL A 194 -5.92 0.98 0.40
C VAL A 194 -7.09 1.94 0.38
N ILE A 195 -7.17 2.80 1.39
CA ILE A 195 -8.01 4.00 1.36
C ILE A 195 -7.09 5.18 1.42
N GLU A 196 -7.35 6.19 0.61
CA GLU A 196 -6.41 7.26 0.40
C GLU A 196 -7.13 8.59 0.19
N ILE A 197 -6.47 9.66 0.63
CA ILE A 197 -6.85 11.04 0.40
C ILE A 197 -5.66 11.69 -0.29
N ALA A 198 -5.86 12.33 -1.42
CA ALA A 198 -4.76 12.93 -2.16
C ALA A 198 -5.10 14.26 -2.84
N VAL A 199 -4.06 15.07 -3.01
CA VAL A 199 -4.01 16.22 -3.90
C VAL A 199 -2.82 16.00 -4.82
N ALA A 200 -3.10 15.89 -6.12
CA ALA A 200 -2.08 15.72 -7.16
C ALA A 200 -1.38 17.05 -7.48
N ASP A 201 -0.16 16.98 -8.03
CA ASP A 201 0.52 18.15 -8.59
C ASP A 201 -0.38 18.82 -9.64
N LYS A 202 -0.44 20.15 -9.64
CA LYS A 202 -1.26 20.98 -10.55
C LYS A 202 -2.77 20.79 -10.38
N SER A 203 -3.22 20.23 -9.27
CA SER A 203 -4.64 20.08 -8.91
C SER A 203 -5.00 20.87 -7.64
N ASP A 204 -6.24 21.35 -7.59
CA ASP A 204 -6.86 21.93 -6.39
C ASP A 204 -7.81 20.92 -5.69
N ASP A 205 -8.01 19.76 -6.31
CA ASP A 205 -9.02 18.80 -5.89
C ASP A 205 -8.47 17.83 -4.85
N ILE A 206 -9.21 17.67 -3.75
CA ILE A 206 -8.96 16.63 -2.75
C ILE A 206 -9.77 15.41 -3.14
N ILE A 207 -9.08 14.36 -3.58
CA ILE A 207 -9.70 13.16 -4.13
C ILE A 207 -9.58 12.01 -3.13
N PHE A 208 -10.65 11.23 -3.00
CA PHE A 208 -10.67 10.00 -2.20
C PHE A 208 -10.48 8.81 -3.12
N TYR A 209 -9.44 8.03 -2.87
CA TYR A 209 -9.16 6.82 -3.61
C TYR A 209 -9.35 5.56 -2.75
N VAL A 210 -9.79 4.49 -3.39
CA VAL A 210 -9.80 3.14 -2.82
C VAL A 210 -9.17 2.17 -3.80
N SER A 211 -8.13 1.47 -3.37
CA SER A 211 -7.51 0.40 -4.16
C SER A 211 -7.88 -0.96 -3.56
N VAL A 212 -8.46 -1.86 -4.37
CA VAL A 212 -8.83 -3.22 -3.96
C VAL A 212 -8.28 -4.26 -4.92
N PRO A 213 -8.01 -5.51 -4.49
CA PRO A 213 -7.58 -6.53 -5.43
C PRO A 213 -8.68 -6.82 -6.47
N ASN A 214 -8.31 -7.07 -7.73
CA ASN A 214 -9.26 -7.24 -8.84
C ASN A 214 -10.28 -8.36 -8.58
N GLU A 215 -9.88 -9.41 -7.85
CA GLU A 215 -10.78 -10.50 -7.44
C GLU A 215 -11.90 -10.04 -6.48
N PHE A 216 -11.75 -8.86 -5.87
CA PHE A 216 -12.71 -8.24 -4.96
C PHE A 216 -13.38 -6.97 -5.50
N LYS A 217 -13.15 -6.57 -6.76
CA LYS A 217 -13.81 -5.43 -7.41
C LYS A 217 -15.34 -5.46 -7.21
N THR A 218 -15.99 -6.54 -7.63
CA THR A 218 -17.43 -6.70 -7.49
C THR A 218 -17.91 -6.73 -6.04
N LEU A 219 -17.09 -7.25 -5.12
CA LEU A 219 -17.41 -7.23 -3.69
C LEU A 219 -17.40 -5.78 -3.17
N PHE A 220 -16.33 -5.04 -3.45
CA PHE A 220 -16.19 -3.65 -3.02
C PHE A 220 -17.32 -2.78 -3.56
N GLU A 221 -17.58 -2.83 -4.86
CA GLU A 221 -18.65 -2.06 -5.51
C GLU A 221 -20.01 -2.34 -4.85
N LYS A 222 -20.38 -3.62 -4.69
CA LYS A 222 -21.68 -4.00 -4.11
C LYS A 222 -21.78 -3.60 -2.64
N GLN A 223 -20.75 -3.82 -1.84
CA GLN A 223 -20.77 -3.45 -0.42
C GLN A 223 -20.88 -1.94 -0.26
N THR A 224 -20.07 -1.17 -0.99
CA THR A 224 -20.07 0.30 -0.94
C THR A 224 -21.40 0.86 -1.41
N LEU A 225 -21.91 0.45 -2.58
CA LEU A 225 -23.19 0.95 -3.12
C LEU A 225 -24.41 0.49 -2.29
N SER A 226 -24.31 -0.62 -1.57
CA SER A 226 -25.39 -1.04 -0.66
C SER A 226 -25.53 -0.13 0.57
N LEU A 227 -24.41 0.43 1.04
CA LEU A 227 -24.33 1.30 2.22
C LEU A 227 -24.47 2.78 1.85
N PHE A 228 -23.96 3.12 0.66
CA PHE A 228 -23.94 4.45 0.09
C PHE A 228 -24.51 4.42 -1.34
N PRO A 229 -25.85 4.31 -1.49
CA PRO A 229 -26.48 4.12 -2.81
C PRO A 229 -26.27 5.27 -3.80
N GLN A 230 -25.83 6.42 -3.31
CA GLN A 230 -25.58 7.60 -4.14
C GLN A 230 -24.07 7.84 -4.36
N ALA A 231 -23.20 6.98 -3.81
CA ALA A 231 -21.76 7.06 -4.08
C ALA A 231 -21.50 6.80 -5.57
N VAL A 232 -20.55 7.53 -6.14
CA VAL A 232 -20.03 7.29 -7.47
C VAL A 232 -18.66 6.65 -7.31
N LEU A 233 -18.51 5.47 -7.91
CA LEU A 233 -17.26 4.72 -7.96
C LEU A 233 -16.77 4.77 -9.40
N THR A 234 -15.72 5.55 -9.64
CA THR A 234 -15.09 5.65 -10.95
C THR A 234 -13.81 4.84 -10.90
N GLU A 235 -13.72 3.78 -11.69
CA GLU A 235 -12.45 3.08 -11.88
C GLU A 235 -11.46 4.06 -12.49
N GLN A 236 -10.33 4.24 -11.81
CA GLN A 236 -9.27 5.11 -12.27
C GLN A 236 -8.21 4.23 -12.89
N PRO A 237 -8.11 4.22 -14.22
CA PRO A 237 -7.03 3.50 -14.85
C PRO A 237 -5.69 4.14 -14.49
N HIS A 238 -5.57 5.45 -14.69
CA HIS A 238 -4.34 6.14 -14.37
C HIS A 238 -4.08 6.26 -12.87
N ASP A 239 -2.80 6.15 -12.53
CA ASP A 239 -2.32 6.68 -11.26
C ASP A 239 -2.18 8.21 -11.37
N TYR A 240 -2.37 8.89 -10.25
CA TYR A 240 -2.14 10.33 -10.17
C TYR A 240 -0.74 10.58 -9.59
N ASN A 241 -0.18 11.77 -9.85
CA ASN A 241 1.16 12.10 -9.39
C ASN A 241 1.11 13.24 -8.35
N ILE A 242 1.68 12.99 -7.17
CA ILE A 242 1.84 14.00 -6.11
C ILE A 242 3.22 14.67 -6.13
N TYR A 243 4.16 14.15 -6.92
CA TYR A 243 5.55 14.57 -6.93
C TYR A 243 5.74 15.77 -7.84
N VAL A 244 6.26 16.85 -7.26
CA VAL A 244 6.50 18.11 -7.94
C VAL A 244 7.89 18.08 -8.57
N ASP A 245 7.99 18.55 -9.82
CA ASP A 245 9.29 18.70 -10.50
C ASP A 245 10.19 19.70 -9.77
N GLY A 246 11.44 19.31 -9.51
CA GLY A 246 12.37 20.08 -8.68
C GLY A 246 11.95 20.24 -7.21
N GLY A 247 10.89 19.56 -6.78
CA GLY A 247 10.34 19.61 -5.41
C GLY A 247 11.10 18.75 -4.40
N HIS A 248 10.62 18.77 -3.16
CA HIS A 248 11.20 17.99 -2.05
C HIS A 248 10.19 16.98 -1.53
N THR A 249 10.45 15.70 -1.79
CA THR A 249 9.58 14.64 -1.28
C THR A 249 9.92 14.27 0.16
N LEU A 250 8.91 14.26 1.02
CA LEU A 250 9.00 13.75 2.39
C LEU A 250 7.94 12.67 2.60
N ILE A 251 8.35 11.55 3.19
CA ILE A 251 7.47 10.44 3.53
C ILE A 251 7.56 10.19 5.03
N SER A 252 6.42 9.94 5.66
CA SER A 252 6.32 9.56 7.06
C SER A 252 5.34 8.41 7.24
N ASP A 253 5.61 7.54 8.20
CA ASP A 253 4.70 6.50 8.65
C ASP A 253 4.22 6.77 10.09
N VAL A 254 3.02 6.29 10.41
CA VAL A 254 2.44 6.42 11.74
C VAL A 254 2.71 5.17 12.56
N VAL A 255 3.39 5.34 13.69
CA VAL A 255 3.66 4.26 14.64
C VAL A 255 2.86 4.42 15.94
N LEU A 256 2.45 3.29 16.52
CA LEU A 256 1.81 3.28 17.82
C LEU A 256 2.84 3.59 18.92
N LYS A 257 2.56 4.63 19.71
CA LYS A 257 3.38 4.99 20.89
C LYS A 257 3.36 3.94 22.00
N LYS A 258 2.31 3.11 22.07
CA LYS A 258 2.12 2.06 23.07
C LYS A 258 1.87 0.72 22.37
N HIS A 259 1.95 -0.37 23.13
CA HIS A 259 1.62 -1.71 22.64
C HIS A 259 0.20 -1.74 22.03
N PRO A 260 -0.05 -2.50 20.94
CA PRO A 260 -1.36 -2.54 20.27
C PRO A 260 -2.55 -3.03 21.12
N ILE A 261 -2.30 -3.59 22.29
CA ILE A 261 -3.35 -3.94 23.28
C ILE A 261 -4.02 -2.69 23.90
N TYR A 262 -3.33 -1.54 23.88
CA TYR A 262 -3.92 -0.28 24.31
C TYR A 262 -4.90 0.22 23.23
N PRO A 263 -6.16 0.54 23.57
CA PRO A 263 -7.12 1.04 22.60
C PRO A 263 -6.76 2.45 22.12
N LEU A 264 -7.13 2.76 20.87
CA LEU A 264 -7.14 4.11 20.33
C LEU A 264 -8.40 4.85 20.80
N LYS A 265 -8.36 6.18 20.76
CA LYS A 265 -9.57 7.00 20.96
C LYS A 265 -10.53 6.74 19.79
N THR A 266 -11.80 6.48 20.10
CA THR A 266 -12.87 6.23 19.12
C THR A 266 -13.66 7.50 18.84
N HIS A 267 -14.48 7.49 17.79
CA HIS A 267 -15.35 8.61 17.41
C HIS A 267 -16.18 9.20 18.57
N ASP A 268 -16.58 8.38 19.56
CA ASP A 268 -17.39 8.78 20.73
C ASP A 268 -16.78 9.90 21.57
N VAL A 269 -15.45 10.12 21.48
CA VAL A 269 -14.77 11.18 22.23
C VAL A 269 -14.55 12.46 21.41
N PHE A 270 -14.93 12.47 20.14
CA PHE A 270 -14.83 13.63 19.25
C PHE A 270 -16.17 14.37 19.21
N ALA A 271 -16.12 15.71 19.32
CA ALA A 271 -17.31 16.55 19.23
C ALA A 271 -17.70 16.84 17.76
N THR A 272 -16.73 16.81 16.87
CA THR A 272 -16.85 17.09 15.42
C THR A 272 -16.08 16.03 14.64
N ASP A 273 -16.26 15.98 13.32
CA ASP A 273 -15.58 15.02 12.47
C ASP A 273 -14.05 15.29 12.43
N PRO A 274 -13.20 14.35 12.87
CA PRO A 274 -11.75 14.52 12.82
C PRO A 274 -11.20 14.62 11.38
N LEU A 275 -11.95 14.14 10.37
CA LEU A 275 -11.55 14.24 8.97
C LEU A 275 -11.50 15.71 8.51
N GLU A 276 -12.31 16.59 9.07
CA GLU A 276 -12.28 18.03 8.77
C GLU A 276 -10.89 18.64 9.00
N VAL A 277 -10.13 18.15 9.98
CA VAL A 277 -8.76 18.63 10.24
C VAL A 277 -7.82 18.26 9.10
N VAL A 278 -7.97 17.04 8.56
CA VAL A 278 -7.19 16.56 7.41
C VAL A 278 -7.58 17.34 6.16
N MET A 279 -8.89 17.49 5.90
CA MET A 279 -9.39 18.25 4.75
C MET A 279 -8.93 19.70 4.76
N ASN A 280 -8.92 20.35 5.93
CA ASN A 280 -8.43 21.72 6.10
C ASN A 280 -6.91 21.87 5.94
N ALA A 281 -6.14 20.78 6.13
CA ALA A 281 -4.72 20.78 5.86
C ALA A 281 -4.46 20.58 4.36
N PHE A 282 -5.17 19.64 3.74
CA PHE A 282 -5.05 19.33 2.31
C PHE A 282 -5.54 20.49 1.43
N SER A 283 -6.56 21.23 1.85
CA SER A 283 -7.06 22.41 1.10
C SER A 283 -6.11 23.60 1.05
N LYS A 284 -4.99 23.55 1.77
CA LYS A 284 -3.93 24.58 1.76
C LYS A 284 -2.75 24.19 0.88
N ILE A 285 -2.75 23.01 0.28
CA ILE A 285 -1.74 22.60 -0.68
C ILE A 285 -1.91 23.50 -1.90
N GLU A 286 -0.82 24.15 -2.31
CA GLU A 286 -0.84 25.04 -3.47
C GLU A 286 -0.92 24.22 -4.75
N ARG A 287 -1.79 24.64 -5.68
CA ARG A 287 -1.95 24.00 -6.99
C ARG A 287 -0.61 23.81 -7.70
N GLU A 288 0.20 24.86 -7.74
CA GLU A 288 1.53 24.81 -8.33
C GLU A 288 2.55 24.61 -7.20
N GLY A 289 3.35 23.56 -7.30
CA GLY A 289 4.45 23.35 -6.36
C GLY A 289 4.08 22.58 -5.09
N GLY A 290 2.93 21.90 -5.05
CA GLY A 290 2.54 21.06 -3.93
C GLY A 290 1.76 19.81 -4.35
N GLY A 291 2.02 18.72 -3.66
CA GLY A 291 1.22 17.51 -3.73
C GLY A 291 1.28 16.71 -2.43
N ALA A 292 0.22 15.96 -2.12
CA ALA A 292 0.21 15.12 -0.92
C ALA A 292 -0.73 13.92 -1.06
N ALA A 293 -0.38 12.84 -0.36
CA ALA A 293 -1.24 11.68 -0.17
C ALA A 293 -1.18 11.19 1.28
N LEU A 294 -2.34 10.89 1.86
CA LEU A 294 -2.49 10.17 3.12
C LEU A 294 -3.13 8.82 2.83
N GLN A 295 -2.37 7.75 3.05
CA GLN A 295 -2.74 6.38 2.71
C GLN A 295 -2.94 5.54 3.96
N PHE A 296 -4.05 4.80 3.98
CA PHE A 296 -4.37 3.76 4.93
C PHE A 296 -4.31 2.41 4.21
N VAL A 297 -3.19 1.71 4.36
CA VAL A 297 -3.01 0.36 3.82
C VAL A 297 -3.52 -0.63 4.85
N LEU A 298 -4.66 -1.26 4.55
CA LEU A 298 -5.42 -2.07 5.49
C LEU A 298 -5.38 -3.53 5.07
N ARG A 299 -5.09 -4.40 6.04
CA ARG A 299 -5.26 -5.84 5.88
C ARG A 299 -5.88 -6.45 7.12
N TYR A 300 -6.58 -7.55 6.92
CA TYR A 300 -7.08 -8.35 8.02
C TYR A 300 -6.04 -9.38 8.44
N PRO A 301 -5.78 -9.50 9.75
CA PRO A 301 -4.75 -10.40 10.22
C PRO A 301 -5.10 -11.85 9.89
N SER A 302 -4.17 -12.56 9.25
CA SER A 302 -4.24 -14.01 9.05
C SER A 302 -3.91 -14.79 10.33
N LYS A 303 -3.15 -14.17 11.24
CA LYS A 303 -2.75 -14.73 12.54
C LYS A 303 -3.71 -14.29 13.64
N ASP A 304 -3.94 -15.18 14.60
CA ASP A 304 -4.82 -14.91 15.73
C ASP A 304 -4.08 -14.10 16.83
N TYR A 305 -4.18 -12.76 16.74
CA TYR A 305 -3.70 -11.83 17.77
C TYR A 305 -4.45 -11.97 19.10
N ARG A 306 -5.67 -12.53 19.08
CA ARG A 306 -6.52 -12.63 20.26
C ARG A 306 -5.88 -13.50 21.33
N LYS A 307 -5.28 -14.63 20.93
CA LYS A 307 -4.59 -15.53 21.85
C LYS A 307 -3.49 -14.83 22.65
N GLN A 308 -2.72 -13.95 21.99
CA GLN A 308 -1.66 -13.19 22.65
C GLN A 308 -2.24 -12.16 23.63
N PHE A 309 -3.25 -11.40 23.20
CA PHE A 309 -3.88 -10.37 24.03
C PHE A 309 -4.63 -10.97 25.21
N ASP A 310 -5.34 -12.08 25.03
CA ASP A 310 -5.98 -12.84 26.12
C ASP A 310 -4.94 -13.31 27.14
N GLY A 311 -3.76 -13.72 26.69
CA GLY A 311 -2.64 -14.07 27.57
C GLY A 311 -2.19 -12.90 28.44
N ILE A 312 -2.05 -11.71 27.85
CA ILE A 312 -1.70 -10.48 28.58
C ILE A 312 -2.79 -10.13 29.59
N VAL A 313 -4.07 -10.16 29.18
CA VAL A 313 -5.21 -9.87 30.06
C VAL A 313 -5.25 -10.83 31.25
N ARG A 314 -5.13 -12.14 31.01
CA ARG A 314 -5.09 -13.15 32.09
C ARG A 314 -3.93 -12.95 33.05
N ALA A 315 -2.77 -12.52 32.55
CA ALA A 315 -1.62 -12.23 33.41
C ALA A 315 -1.88 -11.01 34.31
N VAL A 316 -2.50 -9.97 33.76
CA VAL A 316 -2.90 -8.76 34.52
C VAL A 316 -4.00 -9.08 35.54
N GLU A 317 -4.98 -9.91 35.18
CA GLU A 317 -6.02 -10.41 36.11
C GLU A 317 -5.42 -11.19 37.29
N LYS A 318 -4.29 -11.86 37.08
CA LYS A 318 -3.50 -12.54 38.12
C LYS A 318 -2.58 -11.59 38.91
N GLY A 319 -2.69 -10.29 38.71
CA GLY A 319 -1.91 -9.26 39.40
C GLY A 319 -0.52 -8.99 38.81
N THR A 320 -0.22 -9.47 37.60
CA THR A 320 1.03 -9.09 36.91
C THR A 320 0.92 -7.64 36.43
N LYS A 321 1.98 -6.84 36.58
CA LYS A 321 1.96 -5.45 36.11
C LYS A 321 1.77 -5.42 34.58
N PRO A 322 0.96 -4.50 34.01
CA PRO A 322 0.69 -4.46 32.57
C PRO A 322 1.94 -4.46 31.68
N LYS A 323 2.96 -3.67 32.02
CA LYS A 323 4.24 -3.61 31.28
C LYS A 323 4.96 -4.96 31.26
N GLU A 324 4.92 -5.67 32.37
CA GLU A 324 5.56 -6.98 32.52
C GLU A 324 4.79 -8.06 31.75
N ALA A 325 3.45 -8.06 31.83
CA ALA A 325 2.60 -8.96 31.06
C ALA A 325 2.81 -8.81 29.54
N ILE A 326 2.93 -7.57 29.07
CA ILE A 326 3.24 -7.27 27.66
C ILE A 326 4.63 -7.78 27.28
N ALA A 327 5.66 -7.52 28.09
CA ALA A 327 7.02 -7.99 27.81
C ALA A 327 7.07 -9.52 27.69
N ARG A 328 6.46 -10.23 28.65
CA ARG A 328 6.38 -11.71 28.69
C ARG A 328 5.60 -12.31 27.52
N SER A 329 4.69 -11.57 26.89
CA SER A 329 3.94 -12.07 25.71
C SER A 329 4.74 -12.12 24.40
N THR A 330 5.99 -11.64 24.40
CA THR A 330 6.89 -11.74 23.24
C THR A 330 7.78 -12.97 23.38
N VAL A 331 8.15 -13.63 22.28
CA VAL A 331 8.98 -14.85 22.31
C VAL A 331 10.32 -14.61 23.05
N ALA A 332 10.96 -13.46 22.79
CA ALA A 332 12.19 -13.08 23.48
C ALA A 332 11.97 -12.76 24.97
N GLY A 333 10.86 -12.10 25.30
CA GLY A 333 10.53 -11.74 26.68
C GLY A 333 10.10 -12.93 27.54
N ASP A 334 9.45 -13.94 26.96
CA ASP A 334 9.09 -15.18 27.65
C ASP A 334 10.33 -16.01 28.01
N LEU A 335 11.31 -16.10 27.09
CA LEU A 335 12.59 -16.76 27.32
C LEU A 335 13.42 -16.04 28.40
N LEU A 336 13.53 -14.71 28.34
CA LEU A 336 14.21 -13.91 29.36
C LEU A 336 13.53 -14.02 30.73
N ALA A 337 12.21 -13.94 30.76
CA ALA A 337 11.43 -14.07 31.99
C ALA A 337 11.62 -15.45 32.61
N SER A 338 11.53 -16.52 31.82
CA SER A 338 11.72 -17.90 32.28
C SER A 338 13.11 -18.15 32.85
N VAL A 339 14.16 -17.61 32.21
CA VAL A 339 15.53 -17.67 32.75
C VAL A 339 15.63 -16.90 34.06
N SER A 340 15.06 -15.69 34.11
CA SER A 340 15.07 -14.88 35.33
C SER A 340 14.31 -15.55 36.49
N ASP A 341 13.13 -16.10 36.23
CA ASP A 341 12.28 -16.76 37.22
C ASP A 341 12.98 -18.01 37.77
N MET A 342 13.74 -18.75 36.95
CA MET A 342 14.55 -19.90 37.39
C MET A 342 15.72 -19.46 38.30
N PHE A 343 16.38 -18.34 37.97
CA PHE A 343 17.43 -17.76 38.82
C PHE A 343 16.89 -17.21 40.14
N PHE A 344 15.71 -16.58 40.15
CA PHE A 344 15.07 -16.04 41.34
C PHE A 344 14.42 -17.13 42.22
N ALA A 345 13.86 -18.18 41.63
CA ALA A 345 13.33 -19.34 42.35
C ALA A 345 14.43 -20.09 43.12
N SER A 346 15.66 -20.15 42.58
CA SER A 346 16.82 -20.68 43.29
C SER A 346 17.28 -19.83 44.48
N LYS A 347 16.76 -18.60 44.64
CA LYS A 347 17.11 -17.66 45.71
C LYS A 347 15.98 -17.35 46.69
N LYS A 348 14.76 -17.87 46.48
CA LYS A 348 13.58 -17.53 47.30
C LYS A 348 13.35 -18.54 48.43
N ASN A 349 13.14 -18.04 49.64
CA ASN A 349 12.76 -18.86 50.80
C ASN A 349 11.26 -19.23 50.73
N PRO A 350 10.84 -20.47 51.06
CA PRO A 350 9.45 -20.94 50.89
C PRO A 350 8.40 -20.30 51.82
N ASN A 351 8.80 -19.46 52.78
CA ASN A 351 7.95 -18.99 53.89
C ASN A 351 7.60 -17.50 53.85
N GLU A 352 7.80 -16.80 52.73
CA GLU A 352 7.29 -15.42 52.60
C GLU A 352 5.83 -15.42 52.15
N PRO A 353 4.91 -14.77 52.88
CA PRO A 353 3.52 -14.64 52.45
C PRO A 353 3.45 -13.80 51.16
N GLU A 354 2.78 -14.34 50.13
CA GLU A 354 2.50 -13.60 48.90
C GLU A 354 1.66 -12.37 49.25
N GLN A 355 2.24 -11.18 49.11
CA GLN A 355 1.48 -9.94 49.22
C GLN A 355 0.41 -9.93 48.12
N PRO A 356 -0.86 -9.60 48.45
CA PRO A 356 -1.90 -9.46 47.44
C PRO A 356 -1.46 -8.40 46.44
N LYS A 357 -1.23 -8.84 45.19
CA LYS A 357 -0.87 -7.92 44.11
C LYS A 357 -2.10 -7.07 43.80
N GLU A 358 -1.96 -5.77 43.95
CA GLU A 358 -3.00 -4.82 43.57
C GLU A 358 -3.23 -4.92 42.06
N ILE A 359 -4.46 -5.24 41.66
CA ILE A 359 -4.83 -5.35 40.25
C ILE A 359 -5.02 -3.94 39.70
N ASP A 360 -4.32 -3.62 38.61
CA ASP A 360 -4.53 -2.37 37.87
C ASP A 360 -5.84 -2.46 37.08
N THR A 361 -6.95 -2.14 37.75
CA THR A 361 -8.30 -2.24 37.18
C THR A 361 -8.50 -1.30 36.00
N VAL A 362 -7.84 -0.13 35.98
CA VAL A 362 -8.01 0.87 34.91
C VAL A 362 -7.39 0.38 33.60
N GLU A 363 -6.17 -0.14 33.64
CA GLU A 363 -5.53 -0.68 32.45
C GLU A 363 -6.17 -1.99 31.98
N LEU A 364 -6.63 -2.81 32.93
CA LEU A 364 -7.37 -4.04 32.62
C LEU A 364 -8.66 -3.75 31.85
N GLU A 365 -9.46 -2.78 32.27
CA GLU A 365 -10.68 -2.36 31.55
C GLU A 365 -10.37 -1.88 30.13
N LYS A 366 -9.28 -1.14 29.94
CA LYS A 366 -8.84 -0.72 28.59
C LYS A 366 -8.48 -1.91 27.71
N PHE A 367 -7.79 -2.91 28.25
CA PHE A 367 -7.41 -4.11 27.49
C PHE A 367 -8.64 -4.96 27.15
N LYS A 368 -9.59 -5.09 28.08
CA LYS A 368 -10.89 -5.75 27.82
C LYS A 368 -11.66 -5.05 26.71
N LYS A 369 -11.76 -3.71 26.77
CA LYS A 369 -12.39 -2.92 25.69
C LYS A 369 -11.71 -3.13 24.33
N LYS A 370 -10.38 -3.24 24.26
CA LYS A 370 -9.68 -3.55 23.00
C LYS A 370 -10.10 -4.91 22.42
N LEU A 371 -10.33 -5.91 23.27
CA LEU A 371 -10.72 -7.27 22.87
C LEU A 371 -12.18 -7.41 22.41
N GLU A 372 -13.03 -6.40 22.66
CA GLU A 372 -14.41 -6.35 22.17
C GLU A 372 -14.49 -6.09 20.65
N THR A 373 -13.41 -5.59 20.05
CA THR A 373 -13.37 -5.21 18.64
C THR A 373 -12.37 -6.08 17.86
N PRO A 374 -12.67 -6.41 16.59
CA PRO A 374 -11.70 -7.08 15.72
C PRO A 374 -10.42 -6.25 15.55
N VAL A 375 -9.29 -6.93 15.51
CA VAL A 375 -8.00 -6.29 15.18
C VAL A 375 -7.88 -6.20 13.66
N VAL A 376 -7.53 -5.01 13.18
CA VAL A 376 -7.13 -4.75 11.79
C VAL A 376 -5.67 -4.35 11.82
N GLU A 377 -4.90 -4.83 10.84
CA GLU A 377 -3.54 -4.36 10.63
C GLU A 377 -3.60 -3.19 9.65
N ALA A 378 -3.05 -2.06 10.07
CA ALA A 378 -3.03 -0.84 9.30
C ALA A 378 -1.60 -0.29 9.24
N ASN A 379 -1.13 0.01 8.04
CA ASN A 379 -0.02 0.92 7.84
C ASN A 379 -0.61 2.25 7.37
N ILE A 380 -0.32 3.33 8.10
CA ILE A 380 -0.73 4.68 7.72
C ILE A 380 0.54 5.41 7.32
N ARG A 381 0.56 5.92 6.09
CA ARG A 381 1.70 6.64 5.53
C ARG A 381 1.23 7.94 4.89
N MET A 382 2.05 8.96 5.01
CA MET A 382 1.83 10.28 4.44
C MET A 382 3.03 10.63 3.57
N ALA A 383 2.76 10.96 2.32
CA ALA A 383 3.75 11.47 1.37
C ALA A 383 3.36 12.89 0.99
N VAL A 384 4.34 13.78 0.95
CA VAL A 384 4.19 15.16 0.47
C VAL A 384 5.34 15.48 -0.47
N SER A 385 5.12 16.37 -1.42
CA SER A 385 6.15 16.85 -2.35
C SER A 385 6.10 18.34 -2.57
#